data_AF-A0A9D8ZCK3-F1
#
_entry.id   AF-A0A9D8ZCK3-F1
#
_cell.length_a   1.000
_cell.length_b   1.000
_cell.length_c   1.000
_cell.angle_alpha   90.00
_cell.angle_beta   90.00
_cell.angle_gamma   90.00
#
_symmetry.space_group_name_H-M   'P 1'
#
loop_
_entity.id
_entity.type
_entity.pdbx_description
1 polymer ?
#
loop_
_entity_poly.entity_id
_entity_poly.type
_entity_poly.pdbx_seq_one_letter_code
_entity_poly.pdbx_strand_id
1 'polypeptide(L)' 'MPRSQRRLIASILVMLFLGFWIWGAATIGTQLAAGPKWASLIFFVVAGIGWAVPLKPVFNWMNSGPEEPLD' A
#
# COMPACT_ATOMS: atom_id res chain seq x y z
N MET A 1 -14.95 0.33 18.40
CA MET A 1 -13.79 -0.59 18.33
C MET A 1 -12.64 0.03 19.10
N PRO A 2 -11.98 -0.70 20.01
CA PRO A 2 -10.82 -0.21 20.75
C PRO A 2 -9.73 0.30 19.81
N ARG A 3 -9.02 1.39 20.18
CA ARG A 3 -7.92 1.98 19.39
C ARG A 3 -6.84 0.93 19.02
N SER A 4 -6.60 -0.06 19.88
CA SER A 4 -5.66 -1.17 19.65
C SER A 4 -6.09 -2.11 18.52
N GLN A 5 -7.38 -2.42 18.44
CA GLN A 5 -7.93 -3.35 17.44
C GLN A 5 -7.91 -2.74 16.03
N ARG A 6 -8.13 -1.42 15.91
CA ARG A 6 -8.00 -0.69 14.64
C ARG A 6 -6.57 -0.68 14.11
N ARG A 7 -5.58 -0.48 14.99
CA ARG A 7 -4.14 -0.55 14.62
C ARG A 7 -3.74 -1.96 14.18
N LEU A 8 -4.19 -2.99 14.87
CA LEU A 8 -3.85 -4.38 14.53
C LEU A 8 -4.46 -4.79 13.19
N ILE A 9 -5.73 -4.45 12.94
CA ILE A 9 -6.39 -4.68 11.65
C ILE A 9 -5.68 -3.89 10.54
N ALA A 10 -5.41 -2.60 10.76
CA ALA A 10 -4.72 -1.77 9.77
C ALA A 10 -3.34 -2.33 9.41
N SER A 11 -2.54 -2.76 10.39
CA SER A 11 -1.23 -3.38 10.14
C SER A 11 -1.35 -4.66 9.30
N ILE A 12 -2.30 -5.55 9.61
CA ILE A 12 -2.52 -6.77 8.82
C ILE A 12 -2.96 -6.41 7.40
N LEU A 13 -3.89 -5.46 7.25
CA LEU A 13 -4.41 -5.03 5.96
C LEU A 13 -3.28 -4.45 5.09
N VAL A 14 -2.43 -3.60 5.66
CA VAL A 14 -1.22 -3.08 5.00
C VAL A 14 -0.29 -4.21 4.58
N MET A 15 -0.02 -5.16 5.47
CA MET A 15 0.93 -6.24 5.22
C MET A 15 0.45 -7.19 4.11
N LEU A 16 -0.84 -7.56 4.12
CA LEU A 16 -1.47 -8.34 3.07
C LEU A 16 -1.50 -7.56 1.73
N PHE A 17 -1.88 -6.28 1.78
CA PHE A 17 -1.90 -5.42 0.61
C PHE A 17 -0.52 -5.30 -0.02
N LEU A 18 0.52 -5.05 0.78
CA LEU A 18 1.89 -4.90 0.30
C LEU A 18 2.42 -6.21 -0.29
N GLY A 19 2.12 -7.35 0.34
CA GLY A 19 2.46 -8.67 -0.18
C GLY A 19 1.81 -8.92 -1.54
N PHE A 20 0.50 -8.64 -1.67
CA PHE A 20 -0.22 -8.77 -2.94
C PHE A 20 0.31 -7.80 -4.01
N TRP A 21 0.60 -6.55 -3.62
CA TRP A 21 1.15 -5.54 -4.52
C TRP A 21 2.53 -5.95 -5.05
N ILE A 22 3.44 -6.39 -4.18
CA ILE A 22 4.78 -6.83 -4.57
C ILE A 22 4.69 -8.06 -5.48
N TRP A 23 3.81 -9.02 -5.16
CA TRP A 23 3.62 -10.20 -5.99
C TRP A 23 3.08 -9.85 -7.39
N GLY A 24 2.05 -9.01 -7.47
CA GLY A 24 1.52 -8.52 -8.73
C GLY A 24 2.54 -7.72 -9.52
N ALA A 25 3.26 -6.82 -8.86
CA ALA A 25 4.31 -6.02 -9.47
C ALA A 25 5.49 -6.88 -9.98
N ALA A 26 5.92 -7.89 -9.22
CA ALA A 26 6.96 -8.81 -9.65
C ALA A 26 6.52 -9.62 -10.87
N THR A 27 5.29 -10.11 -10.88
CA THR A 27 4.72 -10.88 -12.00
C THR A 27 4.58 -10.04 -13.27
N ILE A 28 4.12 -8.79 -13.14
CA ILE A 28 4.01 -7.86 -14.27
C ILE A 28 5.40 -7.43 -14.74
N GLY A 29 6.32 -7.17 -13.81
CA GLY A 29 7.70 -6.76 -14.09
C GLY A 29 8.48 -7.82 -14.86
N THR A 30 8.33 -9.11 -14.52
CA THR A 30 8.98 -10.20 -15.27
C THR A 30 8.43 -10.34 -16.68
N GLN A 31 7.14 -10.12 -16.90
CA GLN A 31 6.55 -10.10 -18.25
C GLN A 31 7.00 -8.88 -19.06
N LEU A 32 7.07 -7.69 -18.44
CA LEU A 32 7.55 -6.49 -19.10
C LEU A 32 9.06 -6.53 -19.39
N ALA A 33 9.84 -7.28 -18.62
CA ALA A 33 11.27 -7.47 -18.87
C ALA A 33 11.56 -8.21 -20.18
N ALA A 34 10.61 -9.00 -20.69
CA ALA A 34 10.69 -9.61 -22.01
C ALA A 34 10.37 -8.62 -23.16
N GLY A 35 9.83 -7.45 -22.83
CA GLY A 35 9.43 -6.41 -23.78
C GLY A 35 10.45 -5.26 -23.91
N PRO A 36 10.04 -4.11 -24.47
CA PRO A 36 10.92 -2.97 -24.69
C PRO A 36 11.37 -2.34 -23.36
N LYS A 37 12.68 -2.13 -23.20
CA LYS A 37 13.34 -1.67 -21.96
C LYS A 37 12.77 -0.37 -21.37
N TRP A 38 12.18 0.50 -22.19
CA TRP A 38 11.56 1.75 -21.74
C TRP A 38 10.31 1.53 -20.88
N ALA A 39 9.61 0.41 -21.05
CA ALA A 39 8.34 0.10 -20.41
C ALA A 39 8.63 -0.39 -18.99
N SER A 40 9.74 -1.12 -18.80
CA SER A 40 10.27 -1.47 -17.48
C SER A 40 10.54 -0.22 -16.64
N LEU A 41 11.07 0.86 -17.26
CA LEU A 41 11.36 2.11 -16.55
C LEU A 41 10.09 2.78 -16.02
N ILE A 42 9.08 2.96 -16.88
CA ILE A 42 7.77 3.52 -16.50
C ILE A 42 7.11 2.63 -15.45
N PHE A 43 7.18 1.32 -15.64
CA PHE A 43 6.65 0.35 -14.70
C PHE A 43 7.30 0.48 -13.32
N PHE A 44 8.61 0.63 -13.22
CA PHE A 44 9.28 0.82 -11.93
C PHE A 44 8.86 2.12 -11.24
N VAL A 45 8.70 3.22 -11.98
CA VAL A 45 8.21 4.49 -11.42
C VAL A 45 6.77 4.34 -10.90
N VAL A 46 5.89 3.72 -11.68
CA VAL A 46 4.48 3.53 -11.30
C VAL A 46 4.35 2.52 -10.17
N ALA A 47 5.07 1.40 -10.21
CA ALA A 47 5.07 0.39 -9.15
C ALA A 47 5.65 0.95 -7.85
N GLY A 48 6.67 1.81 -7.95
CA GLY A 48 7.36 2.45 -6.83
C GLY A 48 6.66 3.65 -6.21
N ILE A 49 5.72 4.31 -6.91
CA ILE A 49 4.93 5.43 -6.36
C ILE A 49 3.46 5.01 -6.12
N GLY A 50 2.94 4.11 -6.95
CA GLY A 50 1.54 3.67 -6.96
C GLY A 50 1.11 2.97 -5.67
N TRP A 51 2.03 2.31 -4.96
CA TRP A 51 1.72 1.66 -3.67
C TRP A 51 1.37 2.65 -2.56
N ALA A 52 1.85 3.89 -2.62
CA ALA A 52 1.60 4.90 -1.59
C ALA A 52 0.15 5.43 -1.58
N VAL A 53 -0.53 5.39 -2.73
CA VAL A 53 -1.93 5.84 -2.89
C VAL A 53 -2.90 5.02 -2.01
N PRO A 54 -2.93 3.68 -2.09
CA PRO A 54 -3.81 2.85 -1.25
C PRO A 54 -3.43 2.82 0.23
N LEU A 55 -2.21 3.22 0.60
CA LEU A 55 -1.78 3.32 2.01
C LEU A 55 -2.36 4.54 2.73
N LYS A 56 -2.49 5.68 2.05
CA LYS A 56 -3.06 6.91 2.64
C LYS A 56 -4.42 6.72 3.35
N PRO A 57 -5.44 6.10 2.74
CA PRO A 57 -6.74 5.93 3.41
C PRO A 57 -6.67 5.02 4.64
N VAL A 58 -5.82 3.98 4.62
CA VAL A 58 -5.64 3.07 5.76
C VAL A 58 -4.99 3.81 6.93
N PHE A 59 -3.96 4.62 6.66
CA PHE A 59 -3.33 5.45 7.69
C PHE A 59 -4.29 6.53 8.22
N ASN A 60 -5.06 7.19 7.35
CA ASN A 60 -6.06 8.18 7.77
C ASN A 60 -7.14 7.54 8.66
N TRP A 61 -7.60 6.35 8.32
CA TRP A 61 -8.56 5.58 9.14
C TRP A 61 -7.99 5.20 10.50
N MET A 62 -6.69 4.89 10.56
CA MET A 62 -5.98 4.64 11.81
C MET A 62 -5.89 5.90 12.69
N ASN A 63 -5.71 7.07 12.09
CA ASN A 63 -5.50 8.34 12.79
C ASN A 63 -6.80 9.09 13.15
N SER A 64 -7.92 8.77 12.51
CA SER A 64 -9.25 9.35 12.78
C SER A 64 -9.96 8.70 14.00
N GLY A 65 -9.18 8.25 14.99
CA GLY A 65 -9.73 7.92 16.31
C GLY A 65 -10.32 9.18 16.96
N PRO A 66 -11.36 9.06 17.82
CA PRO A 66 -12.05 10.22 18.37
C PRO A 66 -11.03 11.19 18.97
N GLU A 67 -11.10 12.47 18.59
CA GLU A 67 -10.46 13.55 19.33
C GLU A 67 -10.91 13.38 20.78
N GLU A 68 -9.95 13.13 21.65
CA GLU A 68 -10.16 13.26 23.08
C GLU A 68 -10.61 14.71 23.26
N PRO A 69 -11.83 14.98 23.77
CA PRO A 69 -12.24 16.35 24.04
C PRO A 69 -11.17 16.91 24.98
N LEU A 70 -10.44 17.92 24.51
CA LEU A 70 -9.55 18.69 25.36
C LEU A 70 -10.45 19.30 26.45
N ASP A 71 -10.39 18.71 27.62
CA ASP A 71 -10.94 19.21 28.88
C ASP A 71 -10.43 20.62 29.20
#